data_AF-A0A9D6HV31-F1
#
_entry.id   AF-A0A9D6HV31-F1
#
_cell.length_a   1.000
_cell.length_b   1.000
_cell.length_c   1.000
_cell.angle_alpha   90.00
_cell.angle_beta   90.00
_cell.angle_gamma   90.00
#
_symmetry.space_group_name_H-M   'P 1'
#
loop_
_entity.id
_entity.type
_entity.pdbx_description
1 polymer ?
#
loop_
_entity_poly.entity_id
_entity_poly.type
_entity_poly.pdbx_seq_one_letter_code
_entity_poly.pdbx_strand_id
1 'polypeptide(L)'
;MKDLLTFIVKGIIGKDNFEIAEETEGERTHFLVKAPEDSVGIIIGKEGKTIKAIRSLLKVRATLEKKGVGVLVEGALPDRGSLGGEGGKGGKGKTRKGIK
;
A
#
# COMPACT_ATOMS: atom_id res chain seq x y z
N MET A 1 8.34 -4.97 -10.87
CA MET A 1 7.24 -3.98 -10.72
C MET A 1 7.68 -2.80 -9.85
N LYS A 2 8.57 -3.03 -8.89
CA LYS A 2 9.27 -2.02 -8.10
C LYS A 2 9.82 -0.81 -8.86
N ASP A 3 10.43 -1.00 -10.03
CA ASP A 3 11.04 0.09 -10.81
C ASP A 3 10.01 1.12 -11.28
N LEU A 4 8.84 0.66 -11.71
CA LEU A 4 7.72 1.52 -12.09
C LEU A 4 7.21 2.35 -10.91
N LEU A 5 7.06 1.70 -9.75
CA LEU A 5 6.64 2.39 -8.54
C LEU A 5 7.66 3.45 -8.14
N THR A 6 8.95 3.09 -8.16
CA THR A 6 10.07 3.99 -7.87
C THR A 6 10.08 5.18 -8.82
N PHE A 7 9.92 4.95 -10.12
CA PHE A 7 9.89 6.00 -11.13
C PHE A 7 8.72 6.98 -10.93
N ILE A 8 7.53 6.46 -10.67
CA ILE A 8 6.33 7.28 -10.47
C ILE A 8 6.46 8.09 -9.17
N VAL A 9 6.85 7.43 -8.07
CA VAL A 9 7.02 8.05 -6.75
C VAL A 9 8.10 9.13 -6.80
N LYS A 10 9.24 8.84 -7.44
CA LYS A 10 10.30 9.82 -7.68
C LYS A 10 9.83 11.01 -8.49
N GLY A 11 9.04 10.78 -9.54
CA GLY A 11 8.48 11.86 -10.37
C GLY A 11 7.48 12.75 -9.63
N ILE A 12 6.75 12.20 -8.65
CA ILE A 12 5.75 12.93 -7.87
C ILE A 12 6.40 13.75 -6.74
N ILE A 13 7.32 13.16 -5.99
CA ILE A 13 7.95 13.81 -4.81
C ILE A 13 9.11 14.71 -5.25
N GLY A 14 9.79 14.38 -6.36
CA GLY A 14 11.00 15.05 -6.80
C GLY A 14 12.22 14.84 -5.89
N LYS A 15 12.13 13.90 -4.93
CA LYS A 15 13.18 13.55 -3.98
C LYS A 15 13.27 12.03 -3.86
N ASP A 16 14.46 11.53 -3.55
CA ASP A 16 14.74 10.10 -3.33
C ASP A 16 14.53 9.68 -1.85
N ASN A 17 13.82 10.47 -1.04
CA ASN A 17 13.61 10.20 0.39
C ASN A 17 12.37 9.31 0.63
N PHE A 18 12.36 8.13 0.03
CA PHE A 18 11.32 7.12 0.21
C PHE A 18 11.90 5.71 0.12
N GLU A 19 11.33 4.76 0.85
CA GLU A 19 11.68 3.34 0.79
C GLU A 19 10.52 2.54 0.22
N ILE A 20 10.83 1.55 -0.62
CA ILE A 20 9.83 0.64 -1.19
C ILE A 20 10.21 -0.79 -0.79
N ALA A 21 9.33 -1.45 -0.03
CA ALA A 21 9.36 -2.89 0.15
C ALA A 21 8.41 -3.56 -0.85
N GLU A 22 8.85 -4.69 -1.39
CA GLU A 22 8.04 -5.55 -2.25
C GLU A 22 7.97 -6.91 -1.57
N GLU A 23 6.76 -7.34 -1.23
CA GLU A 23 6.47 -8.65 -0.67
C GLU A 23 5.58 -9.39 -1.65
N THR A 24 6.07 -10.49 -2.22
CA THR A 24 5.23 -11.35 -3.07
C THR A 24 4.80 -12.56 -2.27
N GLU A 25 3.50 -12.69 -2.06
CA GLU A 25 2.86 -13.79 -1.36
C GLU A 25 1.99 -14.58 -2.35
N GLY A 26 2.57 -15.66 -2.91
CA GLY A 26 1.90 -16.49 -3.92
C GLY A 26 1.51 -15.72 -5.17
N GLU A 27 0.20 -15.60 -5.42
CA GLU A 27 -0.36 -14.87 -6.56
C GLU A 27 -0.60 -13.39 -6.25
N ARG A 28 -0.23 -12.88 -5.06
CA ARG A 28 -0.40 -11.46 -4.71
C ARG A 28 0.94 -10.80 -4.46
N THR A 29 1.10 -9.59 -4.96
CA THR A 29 2.26 -8.75 -4.68
C THR A 29 1.82 -7.52 -3.89
N HIS A 30 2.45 -7.33 -2.74
CA HIS A 30 2.25 -6.22 -1.84
C HIS A 30 3.42 -5.26 -1.94
N PHE A 31 3.12 -3.99 -2.22
CA PHE A 31 4.08 -2.89 -2.21
C PHE A 31 3.85 -2.03 -0.98
N LEU A 32 4.89 -1.89 -0.17
CA LEU A 32 4.90 -1.01 0.99
C LEU A 32 5.79 0.19 0.67
N VAL A 33 5.21 1.37 0.54
CA VAL A 33 5.93 2.62 0.30
C VAL A 33 6.03 3.38 1.61
N LYS A 34 7.22 3.49 2.17
CA LYS A 34 7.50 4.32 3.33
C LYS A 34 8.05 5.66 2.86
N ALA A 35 7.38 6.74 3.21
CA ALA A 35 7.81 8.08 2.88
C ALA A 35 7.55 9.02 4.08
N PRO A 36 8.25 10.16 4.17
CA PRO A 36 7.95 11.16 5.18
C PRO A 36 6.56 11.77 4.96
N GLU A 37 5.94 12.30 6.01
CA GLU A 37 4.58 12.86 5.97
C GLU A 37 4.39 13.92 4.87
N ASP A 38 5.39 14.80 4.70
CA ASP A 38 5.42 15.81 3.63
C ASP A 38 5.29 15.19 2.23
N SER A 39 5.85 14.00 2.04
CA SER A 39 5.80 13.29 0.76
C SER A 39 4.54 12.45 0.61
N VAL A 40 4.06 11.83 1.70
CA VAL A 40 2.82 11.02 1.68
C VAL A 40 1.62 11.84 1.24
N GLY A 41 1.50 13.09 1.69
CA GLY A 41 0.44 13.99 1.22
C GLY A 41 0.47 14.20 -0.31
N ILE A 42 1.68 14.28 -0.90
CA ILE A 42 1.87 14.46 -2.35
C ILE A 42 1.57 13.15 -3.10
N ILE A 43 2.00 12.00 -2.57
CA ILE A 43 1.75 10.66 -3.15
C ILE A 43 0.25 10.36 -3.19
N ILE A 44 -0.49 10.68 -2.11
CA ILE A 44 -1.94 10.56 -2.09
C ILE A 44 -2.53 11.56 -3.11
N GLY A 45 -2.03 12.80 -3.08
CA GLY A 45 -2.50 13.89 -3.93
C GLY A 45 -3.85 14.44 -3.49
N LYS A 46 -4.25 15.58 -4.05
CA LYS A 46 -5.56 16.20 -3.76
C LYS A 46 -6.68 15.19 -4.10
N GLU A 47 -7.50 14.86 -3.10
CA GLU A 47 -8.61 13.87 -3.18
C GLU A 47 -8.19 12.41 -3.46
N GLY A 48 -6.91 12.06 -3.28
CA GLY A 48 -6.44 10.70 -3.57
C GLY A 48 -6.34 10.38 -5.08
N LYS A 49 -6.37 11.39 -5.95
CA LYS A 49 -6.30 11.21 -7.42
C LYS A 49 -4.98 10.56 -7.85
N THR A 50 -3.87 11.00 -7.27
CA THR A 50 -2.53 10.48 -7.57
C THR A 50 -2.40 9.00 -7.20
N ILE A 51 -2.73 8.64 -5.95
CA ILE A 51 -2.65 7.24 -5.51
C ILE A 51 -3.63 6.32 -6.27
N LYS A 52 -4.80 6.81 -6.65
CA LYS A 52 -5.74 6.06 -7.50
C LYS A 52 -5.13 5.76 -8.88
N ALA A 53 -4.47 6.73 -9.51
CA ALA A 53 -3.78 6.53 -10.78
C ALA A 53 -2.66 5.48 -10.66
N ILE A 54 -1.83 5.58 -9.61
CA ILE A 54 -0.75 4.62 -9.33
C ILE A 54 -1.32 3.20 -9.16
N ARG A 55 -2.36 3.04 -8.33
CA ARG A 55 -3.02 1.75 -8.11
C ARG A 55 -3.59 1.18 -9.40
N SER A 56 -4.19 2.02 -10.25
CA SER A 56 -4.72 1.60 -11.54
C SER A 56 -3.62 1.07 -12.47
N LEU A 57 -2.50 1.80 -12.59
CA LEU A 57 -1.36 1.40 -13.41
C LEU A 57 -0.76 0.06 -12.96
N LEU A 58 -0.59 -0.11 -11.65
CA LEU A 58 -0.09 -1.37 -11.09
C LEU A 58 -1.09 -2.51 -11.31
N LYS A 59 -2.38 -2.24 -11.20
CA LYS A 59 -3.43 -3.23 -11.43
C LYS A 59 -3.44 -3.72 -12.88
N VAL A 60 -3.14 -2.86 -13.85
CA VAL A 60 -2.98 -3.26 -15.26
C VAL A 60 -1.82 -4.25 -15.39
N ARG A 61 -0.65 -3.95 -14.82
CA ARG A 61 0.52 -4.85 -14.85
C ARG A 61 0.25 -6.17 -14.12
N ALA A 62 -0.41 -6.10 -12.96
CA ALA A 62 -0.79 -7.28 -12.19
C ALA A 62 -1.79 -8.17 -12.94
N THR A 63 -2.74 -7.57 -13.66
CA THR A 63 -3.70 -8.28 -14.51
C THR A 63 -3.01 -9.03 -15.64
N LEU A 64 -1.98 -8.42 -16.26
CA LEU A 64 -1.16 -9.08 -17.28
C LEU A 64 -0.40 -10.29 -16.71
N GLU A 65 0.08 -10.18 -15.48
CA GLU A 65 0.75 -11.28 -14.77
C GLU A 65 -0.22 -12.27 -14.07
N LYS A 66 -1.54 -12.05 -14.19
CA LYS A 66 -2.59 -12.78 -13.45
C LYS A 66 -2.36 -12.81 -11.92
N LYS A 67 -1.71 -11.78 -11.39
CA LYS A 67 -1.44 -11.61 -9.96
C LYS A 67 -2.33 -10.51 -9.38
N GLY A 68 -2.61 -10.59 -8.09
CA GLY A 68 -3.17 -9.47 -7.32
C GLY A 68 -2.08 -8.47 -6.96
N VAL A 69 -2.43 -7.19 -6.87
CA VAL A 69 -1.49 -6.17 -6.38
C VAL A 69 -2.12 -5.30 -5.30
N GLY A 70 -1.38 -5.10 -4.21
CA GLY A 70 -1.72 -4.19 -3.12
C GLY A 70 -0.66 -3.10 -2.99
N VAL A 71 -1.10 -1.87 -2.76
CA VAL A 71 -0.19 -0.75 -2.47
C VAL A 71 -0.61 -0.10 -1.16
N LEU A 72 0.28 -0.18 -0.19
CA LEU A 72 0.24 0.57 1.05
C LEU A 72 1.25 1.70 0.99
N VAL A 73 0.83 2.85 1.51
CA VAL A 73 1.69 4.00 1.72
C VAL A 73 1.65 4.27 3.21
N GLU A 74 2.80 4.19 3.87
CA GLU A 74 2.97 4.52 5.28
C GLU A 74 3.71 5.84 5.40
N GLY A 75 3.12 6.78 6.15
CA GLY A 75 3.79 7.98 6.62
C GLY A 75 4.57 7.65 7.88
N ALA A 76 5.89 7.78 7.81
CA ALA A 76 6.69 7.79 9.03
C ALA A 76 6.38 9.09 9.78
N LEU A 77 5.44 9.03 10.73
CA LEU A 77 5.30 10.05 11.77
C LEU A 77 6.60 10.06 12.59
N PRO A 78 7.24 11.21 12.86
CA PRO A 78 8.22 11.28 13.92
C PRO A 78 7.49 10.91 15.21
N ASP A 79 8.06 9.95 15.93
CA ASP A 79 7.60 9.43 17.21
C ASP A 79 7.04 10.55 18.09
N ARG A 80 5.71 10.70 18.10
CA ARG A 80 5.02 11.50 19.10
C ARG A 80 4.25 10.50 19.93
N GLY A 81 4.84 10.22 21.09
CA GLY A 81 4.53 9.10 21.95
C GLY A 81 3.06 8.73 22.08
N SER A 82 2.86 7.42 22.21
CA SER A 82 1.80 6.74 22.96
C SER A 82 0.76 7.68 23.58
N LEU A 83 -0.48 7.65 23.07
CA LEU A 83 -1.70 7.82 23.87
C LEU A 83 -2.95 7.44 23.04
N GLY A 84 -3.53 6.29 23.37
CA GLY A 84 -4.97 6.07 23.46
C GLY A 84 -5.78 5.84 22.17
N GLY A 85 -6.47 4.69 22.11
CA GLY A 85 -7.62 4.53 21.21
C GLY A 85 -8.04 3.08 21.00
N GLU A 86 -8.82 2.53 21.93
CA GLU A 86 -9.56 1.27 21.78
C GLU A 86 -10.45 1.22 20.53
N GLY A 87 -10.64 0.00 20.00
CA GLY A 87 -11.69 -0.37 19.07
C GLY A 87 -11.24 -1.55 18.22
N GLY A 88 -11.55 -2.82 18.49
CA GLY A 88 -12.73 -3.37 19.16
C GLY A 88 -13.53 -4.20 18.16
N LYS A 89 -13.35 -5.53 18.23
CA LYS A 89 -14.19 -6.63 17.69
C LYS A 89 -14.36 -6.71 16.15
N GLY A 90 -14.37 -7.87 15.51
CA GLY A 90 -14.37 -9.24 16.02
C GLY A 90 -14.54 -10.25 14.89
N GLY A 91 -14.65 -11.53 15.28
CA GLY A 91 -15.24 -12.56 14.42
C GLY A 91 -14.32 -13.71 14.02
N LYS A 92 -13.69 -14.39 14.98
CA LYS A 92 -13.22 -15.78 14.80
C LYS A 92 -14.43 -16.73 14.84
N GLY A 93 -14.51 -17.66 13.90
CA GLY A 93 -15.31 -18.88 14.01
C GLY A 93 -16.24 -19.10 12.82
N LYS A 94 -16.45 -20.31 12.29
CA LYS A 94 -15.95 -21.64 12.64
C LYS A 94 -16.12 -22.49 11.37
N THR A 95 -15.12 -23.30 11.08
CA THR A 95 -15.27 -24.51 10.26
C THR A 95 -16.30 -25.45 10.90
N ARG A 96 -17.14 -26.12 10.08
CA ARG A 96 -17.42 -27.58 10.07
C ARG A 96 -18.88 -27.94 9.71
N LYS A 97 -18.99 -28.65 8.57
CA LYS A 97 -19.54 -30.03 8.42
C LYS A 97 -21.06 -30.28 8.35
N GLY A 98 -21.42 -31.09 7.34
CA GLY A 98 -22.67 -31.86 7.14
C GLY A 98 -23.27 -31.52 5.77
N ILE A 99 -23.31 -32.34 4.71
CA ILE A 99 -23.60 -33.78 4.57
C ILE A 99 -24.79 -34.22 5.41
N LYS A 100 -26.00 -33.97 4.90
CA LYS A 100 -26.91 -34.99 4.39
C LYS A 100 -28.04 -34.32 3.60
#